data_AF-A0A642C748-F1
#
_entry.id   AF-A0A642C748-F1
#
_cell.length_a   1.000
_cell.length_b   1.000
_cell.length_c   1.000
_cell.angle_alpha   90.00
_cell.angle_beta   90.00
_cell.angle_gamma   90.00
#
_symmetry.space_group_name_H-M   'P 1'
#
loop_
_entity.id
_entity.type
_entity.pdbx_description
1 polymer ?
#
loop_
_entity_poly.entity_id
_entity_poly.type
_entity_poly.pdbx_seq_one_letter_code
_entity_poly.pdbx_strand_id
1 'polypeptide(L)'
;INNSDYKTIIRNSHYYIIAHLSSVVKPGAVRIATTGYTDNGITCSAFENTDGTYAFVLINNNEKSKKITVSDGQRHFAYDVPGKSVTSYRWAKSK
;
A
#
# COMPACT_ATOMS: atom_id res chain seq x y z
N ILE A 1 23.31 10.90 -1.42
CA ILE A 1 24.09 11.49 -0.30
C ILE A 1 24.70 12.76 -0.85
N ASN A 2 24.46 13.90 -0.24
CA ASN A 2 25.07 15.14 -0.70
C ASN A 2 26.59 15.09 -0.39
N ASN A 3 27.42 15.25 -1.42
CA ASN A 3 28.88 15.16 -1.29
C ASN A 3 29.48 16.38 -0.56
N SER A 4 28.68 17.39 -0.25
CA SER A 4 29.11 18.58 0.50
C SER A 4 29.11 18.39 2.02
N ASP A 5 28.27 17.51 2.56
CA ASP A 5 28.11 17.33 4.02
C ASP A 5 28.08 15.86 4.48
N TYR A 6 27.95 14.90 3.55
CA TYR A 6 27.77 13.46 3.81
C TYR A 6 26.68 13.12 4.84
N LYS A 7 25.74 14.04 5.08
CA LYS A 7 24.69 13.95 6.09
C LYS A 7 23.30 14.09 5.47
N THR A 8 23.18 14.94 4.45
CA THR A 8 21.90 15.17 3.78
C THR A 8 21.56 14.01 2.85
N ILE A 9 20.42 13.37 3.13
CA ILE A 9 19.86 12.28 2.33
C ILE A 9 18.53 12.75 1.73
N ILE A 10 18.46 12.72 0.39
CA ILE A 10 17.23 12.98 -0.36
C ILE A 10 16.65 11.65 -0.79
N ARG A 11 15.37 11.43 -0.44
CA ARG A 11 14.63 10.24 -0.84
C ARG A 11 13.99 10.50 -2.19
N ASN A 12 14.35 9.69 -3.19
CA ASN A 12 13.74 9.71 -4.51
C ASN A 12 12.67 8.61 -4.63
N SER A 13 12.00 8.55 -5.78
CA SER A 13 10.94 7.59 -6.09
C SER A 13 11.26 6.15 -5.66
N HIS A 14 12.45 5.64 -5.95
CA HIS A 14 12.87 4.28 -5.58
C HIS A 14 12.83 4.03 -4.06
N TYR A 15 13.18 5.02 -3.24
CA TYR A 15 13.08 4.87 -1.79
C TYR A 15 11.62 4.66 -1.37
N TYR A 16 10.71 5.48 -1.91
CA TYR A 16 9.30 5.43 -1.55
C TYR A 16 8.62 4.14 -2.02
N ILE A 17 8.81 3.72 -3.28
CA ILE A 17 8.15 2.51 -3.79
C ILE A 17 8.57 1.26 -2.99
N ILE A 18 9.86 1.16 -2.65
CA ILE A 18 10.38 0.02 -1.87
C ILE A 18 9.89 0.09 -0.42
N ALA A 19 9.85 1.28 0.18
CA ALA A 19 9.31 1.47 1.53
C ALA A 19 7.81 1.13 1.61
N HIS A 20 7.01 1.53 0.60
CA HIS A 20 5.58 1.24 0.54
C HIS A 20 5.29 -0.26 0.49
N LEU A 21 6.12 -1.05 -0.18
CA LEU A 21 6.00 -2.51 -0.19
C LEU A 21 6.51 -3.12 1.13
N SER A 22 7.77 -2.86 1.49
CA SER A 22 8.44 -3.52 2.62
C SER A 22 7.87 -3.17 4.01
N SER A 23 7.25 -2.00 4.15
CA SER A 23 6.60 -1.59 5.40
C SER A 23 5.47 -2.55 5.79
N VAL A 24 4.71 -3.08 4.82
CA VAL A 24 3.50 -3.89 5.07
C VAL A 24 3.60 -5.34 4.58
N VAL A 25 4.35 -5.61 3.50
CA VAL A 25 4.55 -6.96 2.94
C VAL A 25 5.82 -7.56 3.53
N LYS A 26 5.70 -8.66 4.27
CA LYS A 26 6.81 -9.32 4.96
C LYS A 26 7.34 -10.52 4.17
N PRO A 27 8.60 -10.94 4.43
CA PRO A 27 9.13 -12.16 3.84
C PRO A 27 8.19 -13.35 4.08
N GLY A 28 7.94 -14.13 3.03
CA GLY A 28 6.99 -15.25 3.07
C GLY A 28 5.54 -14.88 2.82
N ALA A 29 5.20 -13.60 2.65
CA ALA A 29 3.85 -13.20 2.29
C ALA A 29 3.44 -13.73 0.90
N VAL A 30 2.18 -14.15 0.78
CA VAL A 30 1.61 -14.67 -0.47
C VAL A 30 0.70 -13.61 -1.07
N ARG A 31 0.86 -13.33 -2.37
CA ARG A 31 -0.04 -12.43 -3.10
C ARG A 31 -1.41 -13.12 -3.28
N ILE A 32 -2.47 -12.42 -2.91
CA ILE A 32 -3.85 -12.91 -3.05
C ILE A 32 -4.62 -12.06 -4.06
N ALA A 33 -5.62 -12.65 -4.70
CA ALA A 33 -6.46 -11.95 -5.67
C ALA A 33 -7.37 -10.94 -4.96
N THR A 34 -7.67 -9.84 -5.67
CA THR A 34 -8.66 -8.85 -5.26
C THR A 34 -9.76 -8.79 -6.31
N THR A 35 -11.01 -8.77 -5.88
CA THR A 35 -12.17 -8.59 -6.75
C THR A 35 -12.91 -7.32 -6.33
N GLY A 36 -13.55 -6.63 -7.27
CA GLY A 36 -14.37 -5.46 -6.98
C GLY A 36 -14.07 -4.28 -7.89
N TYR A 37 -14.34 -3.08 -7.38
CA TYR A 37 -14.30 -1.85 -8.15
C TYR A 37 -12.87 -1.48 -8.60
N THR A 38 -12.65 -1.50 -9.91
CA THR A 38 -11.44 -0.98 -10.56
C THR A 38 -11.82 0.27 -11.34
N ASP A 39 -11.14 1.38 -11.06
CA ASP A 39 -11.26 2.63 -11.82
C ASP A 39 -9.94 2.92 -12.54
N ASN A 40 -10.00 3.68 -13.62
CA ASN A 40 -8.82 4.13 -14.33
C ASN A 40 -7.89 4.91 -13.37
N GLY A 41 -6.60 4.60 -13.42
CA GLY A 41 -5.61 5.19 -12.53
C GLY A 41 -5.59 4.62 -11.11
N ILE A 42 -6.41 3.62 -10.78
CA ILE A 42 -6.30 2.83 -9.55
C ILE A 42 -5.58 1.52 -9.83
N THR A 43 -4.54 1.22 -9.07
CA THR A 43 -3.83 -0.07 -9.14
C THR A 43 -3.57 -0.55 -7.73
N CYS A 44 -3.77 -1.84 -7.47
CA CYS A 44 -3.55 -2.38 -6.13
C CYS A 44 -2.95 -3.79 -6.14
N SER A 45 -2.44 -4.20 -4.99
CA SER A 45 -2.00 -5.57 -4.71
C SER A 45 -2.25 -5.90 -3.25
N ALA A 46 -2.81 -7.08 -3.01
CA ALA A 46 -3.08 -7.60 -1.68
C ALA A 46 -2.21 -8.82 -1.37
N PHE A 47 -1.84 -8.97 -0.11
CA PHE A 47 -0.99 -10.05 0.38
C PHE A 47 -1.47 -10.53 1.74
N GLU A 48 -1.28 -11.82 2.02
CA GLU A 48 -1.41 -12.40 3.35
C GLU A 48 0.00 -12.68 3.90
N ASN A 49 0.36 -12.04 5.01
CA ASN A 49 1.61 -12.30 5.71
C ASN A 49 1.48 -13.56 6.58
N THR A 50 2.60 -14.23 6.82
CA THR A 50 2.66 -15.44 7.65
C THR A 50 2.33 -15.19 9.13
N ASP A 51 2.38 -13.95 9.59
CA ASP A 51 2.03 -13.55 10.96
C ASP A 51 0.54 -13.27 11.17
N GLY A 52 -0.31 -13.64 10.19
CA GLY A 52 -1.76 -13.48 10.27
C GLY A 52 -2.22 -12.04 10.01
N THR A 53 -1.39 -11.20 9.39
CA THR A 53 -1.79 -9.86 8.95
C THR A 53 -2.03 -9.83 7.44
N TYR A 54 -3.05 -9.10 7.01
CA TYR A 54 -3.21 -8.71 5.62
C TYR A 54 -2.41 -7.44 5.34
N ALA A 55 -1.90 -7.35 4.12
CA ALA A 55 -1.24 -6.17 3.59
C ALA A 55 -1.89 -5.77 2.26
N PHE A 56 -2.08 -4.48 2.06
CA PHE A 56 -2.69 -3.93 0.85
C PHE A 56 -1.94 -2.67 0.44
N VAL A 57 -1.49 -2.63 -0.80
CA VAL A 57 -0.81 -1.46 -1.39
C VAL A 57 -1.64 -0.98 -2.56
N LEU A 58 -1.94 0.32 -2.57
CA LEU A 58 -2.79 0.95 -3.59
C LEU A 58 -2.13 2.22 -4.11
N ILE A 59 -2.24 2.42 -5.42
CA ILE A 59 -1.85 3.62 -6.14
C ILE A 59 -3.13 4.31 -6.60
N ASN A 60 -3.24 5.60 -6.31
CA ASN A 60 -4.20 6.49 -6.93
C ASN A 60 -3.46 7.51 -7.81
N ASN A 61 -3.41 7.25 -9.11
CA ASN A 61 -2.78 8.13 -10.09
C ASN A 61 -3.73 9.22 -10.64
N ASN A 62 -4.90 9.38 -10.04
CA ASN A 62 -5.82 10.48 -10.36
C ASN A 62 -5.45 11.75 -9.60
N GLU A 63 -5.90 12.91 -10.10
CA GLU A 63 -5.77 14.19 -9.39
C GLU A 63 -6.64 14.25 -8.13
N LYS A 64 -7.80 13.60 -8.18
CA LYS A 64 -8.81 13.65 -7.11
C LYS A 64 -8.62 12.53 -6.10
N SER A 65 -9.02 12.81 -4.85
CA SER A 65 -9.16 11.77 -3.85
C SER A 65 -10.25 10.76 -4.23
N LYS A 66 -10.08 9.54 -3.74
CA LYS A 66 -11.00 8.43 -3.99
C LYS A 66 -11.30 7.73 -2.67
N LYS A 67 -12.58 7.70 -2.30
CA LYS A 67 -13.04 6.89 -1.17
C LYS A 67 -13.04 5.42 -1.58
N ILE A 68 -12.24 4.61 -0.90
CA ILE A 68 -12.21 3.17 -1.08
C ILE A 68 -12.80 2.47 0.14
N THR A 69 -13.38 1.31 -0.07
CA THR A 69 -13.72 0.36 1.00
C THR A 69 -12.94 -0.92 0.74
N VAL A 70 -12.12 -1.33 1.69
CA VAL A 70 -11.32 -2.56 1.64
C VAL A 70 -11.96 -3.57 2.58
N SER A 71 -12.21 -4.78 2.09
CA SER A 71 -12.79 -5.88 2.86
C SER A 71 -11.88 -7.09 2.82
N ASP A 72 -11.70 -7.75 3.97
CA ASP A 72 -11.03 -9.06 4.06
C ASP A 72 -12.03 -10.23 4.04
N GLY A 73 -13.31 -9.94 3.75
CA GLY A 73 -14.41 -10.90 3.78
C GLY A 73 -15.09 -11.06 5.14
N GLN A 74 -14.44 -10.63 6.23
CA GLN A 74 -14.98 -10.66 7.60
C GLN A 74 -15.19 -9.26 8.17
N ARG A 75 -14.25 -8.36 7.92
CA ARG A 75 -14.28 -6.95 8.32
C ARG A 75 -13.93 -6.08 7.13
N HIS A 76 -14.30 -4.81 7.25
CA HIS A 76 -13.96 -3.81 6.27
C HIS A 76 -13.57 -2.50 6.93
N PHE A 77 -12.80 -1.70 6.21
CA PHE A 77 -12.55 -0.31 6.54
C PHE A 77 -12.68 0.56 5.29
N ALA A 78 -12.94 1.84 5.49
CA ALA A 78 -12.98 2.81 4.41
C ALA A 78 -11.91 3.89 4.63
N TYR A 79 -11.37 4.41 3.54
CA TYR A 79 -10.39 5.49 3.58
C TYR A 79 -10.50 6.38 2.34
N ASP A 80 -10.34 7.68 2.53
CA ASP A 80 -10.23 8.65 1.44
C ASP A 80 -8.78 8.72 0.96
N VAL A 81 -8.47 7.98 -0.11
CA VAL A 81 -7.13 7.93 -0.69
C VAL A 81 -6.85 9.24 -1.43
N PRO A 82 -5.81 10.00 -1.08
CA PRO A 82 -5.49 11.25 -1.77
C PRO A 82 -5.20 11.04 -3.26
N GLY A 83 -5.38 12.09 -4.07
CA GLY A 83 -4.88 12.11 -5.45
C GLY A 83 -3.35 12.01 -5.47
N LYS A 84 -2.79 11.49 -6.57
CA LYS A 84 -1.35 11.31 -6.80
C LYS A 84 -0.61 10.67 -5.62
N SER A 85 -1.17 9.59 -5.08
CA SER A 85 -0.66 8.96 -3.87
C SER A 85 -0.41 7.47 -4.03
N VAL A 86 0.48 6.96 -3.17
CA VAL A 86 0.63 5.54 -2.87
C VAL A 86 0.26 5.37 -1.39
N THR A 87 -0.61 4.43 -1.08
CA THR A 87 -1.02 4.12 0.29
C THR A 87 -0.79 2.65 0.58
N SER A 88 -0.28 2.37 1.79
CA SER A 88 0.04 1.02 2.25
C SER A 88 -0.68 0.77 3.56
N TYR A 89 -1.41 -0.33 3.64
CA TYR A 89 -2.23 -0.71 4.78
C TYR A 89 -1.80 -2.08 5.29
N ARG A 90 -1.92 -2.27 6.61
CA ARG A 90 -1.68 -3.55 7.26
C ARG A 90 -2.65 -3.70 8.43
N TRP A 91 -3.30 -4.86 8.52
CA TRP A 91 -4.23 -5.14 9.62
C TRP A 91 -4.21 -6.63 9.98
N ALA A 92 -4.49 -6.96 11.24
CA ALA A 92 -4.55 -8.34 11.72
C ALA A 92 -5.84 -9.01 11.24
N LYS A 93 -5.78 -10.22 10.71
CA LYS A 93 -6.94 -11.08 10.39
C LYS A 93 -7.75 -11.36 11.66
N SER A 94 -9.08 -11.42 11.55
CA SER A 94 -9.91 -11.89 12.67
C SER A 94 -9.57 -13.35 12.95
N LYS A 95 -9.46 -13.70 14.23
CA LYS A 95 -9.37 -15.10 14.65
C LYS A 95 -10.71 -15.80 14.45
#